data_AF-A0A8J3GKU5-F1
#
_entry.id   AF-A0A8J3GKU5-F1
#
_cell.length_a   1.000
_cell.length_b   1.000
_cell.length_c   1.000
_cell.angle_alpha   90.00
_cell.angle_beta   90.00
_cell.angle_gamma   90.00
#
_symmetry.space_group_name_H-M   'P 1'
#
loop_
_entity.id
_entity.type
_entity.pdbx_description
1 polymer ?
#
loop_
_entity_poly.entity_id
_entity_poly.type
_entity_poly.pdbx_seq_one_letter_code
_entity_poly.pdbx_strand_id
1 'polypeptide(L)'
;MVDLKRRQVAGGIILGLPLVLASTSLQAKPAEILRVNGEVSATNYGGLESFLFNSVDKLIGLKIRFEANPDAEPGAVSASQDGELFIAYLRKDEPESQISAKAGVNFQNGGYVLDGFFTVKDAGMNQGITALFLEKSDSDAVLAANPVIKDIEIGRLKAEIRD
;
A
#
# COMPACT_ATOMS: atom_id res chain seq x y z
N MET A 1 36.96 -21.86 -71.00
CA MET A 1 35.77 -21.25 -70.36
C MET A 1 34.60 -22.19 -70.63
N VAL A 2 34.19 -22.97 -69.64
CA VAL A 2 33.11 -23.95 -69.78
C VAL A 2 31.95 -23.48 -68.92
N ASP A 3 30.84 -23.21 -69.60
CA ASP A 3 29.60 -22.62 -69.12
C ASP A 3 28.87 -23.53 -68.13
N LEU A 4 28.40 -22.93 -67.02
CA LEU A 4 27.85 -23.63 -65.87
C LEU A 4 26.34 -23.88 -66.05
N LYS A 5 26.05 -25.10 -66.49
CA LYS A 5 24.82 -25.91 -66.38
C LYS A 5 23.68 -25.32 -65.51
N ARG A 6 22.54 -25.03 -66.19
CA ARG A 6 21.19 -24.89 -65.62
C ARG A 6 20.82 -26.05 -64.68
N ARG A 7 20.27 -25.74 -63.51
CA ARG A 7 19.43 -26.66 -62.72
C ARG A 7 18.18 -25.93 -62.25
N GLN A 8 17.02 -26.40 -62.74
CA GLN A 8 15.73 -26.21 -62.09
C GLN A 8 15.63 -27.18 -60.91
N VAL A 9 14.98 -26.77 -59.81
CA VAL A 9 14.06 -27.65 -59.06
C VAL A 9 12.91 -26.80 -58.48
N ALA A 10 11.69 -27.24 -58.79
CA ALA A 10 10.41 -26.82 -58.24
C ALA A 10 10.39 -26.94 -56.69
N GLY A 11 9.69 -26.08 -55.95
CA GLY A 11 8.24 -26.13 -55.80
C GLY A 11 7.86 -27.02 -54.62
N GLY A 12 7.71 -26.42 -53.43
CA GLY A 12 7.26 -27.10 -52.21
C GLY A 12 6.17 -26.28 -51.52
N ILE A 13 4.92 -26.74 -51.65
CA ILE A 13 3.73 -26.18 -51.00
C ILE A 13 3.79 -26.55 -49.52
N ILE A 14 3.88 -25.55 -48.63
CA ILE A 14 3.76 -25.77 -47.18
C ILE A 14 2.28 -25.76 -46.82
N LEU A 15 1.77 -26.92 -46.41
CA LEU A 15 0.46 -27.10 -45.78
C LEU A 15 0.37 -26.25 -44.51
N GLY A 16 -0.51 -25.26 -44.50
CA GLY A 16 -0.84 -24.48 -43.32
C GLY A 16 -1.74 -25.28 -42.36
N LEU A 17 -1.18 -25.68 -41.21
CA LEU A 17 -1.99 -26.03 -40.04
C LEU A 17 -2.65 -24.76 -39.48
N PRO A 18 -3.98 -24.71 -39.30
CA PRO A 18 -4.57 -23.66 -38.49
C PRO A 18 -4.22 -23.94 -37.01
N LEU A 19 -3.23 -23.21 -36.50
CA LEU A 19 -2.92 -23.16 -35.08
C LEU A 19 -4.08 -22.41 -34.40
N VAL A 20 -5.07 -23.14 -33.90
CA VAL A 20 -6.12 -22.59 -33.03
C VAL A 20 -5.46 -22.24 -31.70
N LEU A 21 -4.96 -21.01 -31.60
CA LEU A 21 -4.56 -20.38 -30.36
C LEU A 21 -5.82 -20.22 -29.51
N ALA A 22 -6.12 -21.21 -28.68
CA ALA A 22 -7.05 -21.05 -27.58
C ALA A 22 -6.45 -19.98 -26.64
N SER A 23 -6.84 -18.73 -26.83
CA SER A 23 -6.57 -17.66 -25.88
C SER A 23 -7.34 -17.99 -24.61
N THR A 24 -6.69 -18.68 -23.67
CA THR A 24 -7.11 -18.66 -22.28
C THR A 24 -6.98 -17.23 -21.81
N SER A 25 -8.08 -16.47 -21.88
CA SER A 25 -8.22 -15.23 -21.13
C SER A 25 -8.15 -15.60 -19.66
N LEU A 26 -6.94 -15.59 -19.09
CA LEU A 26 -6.77 -15.51 -17.65
C LEU A 26 -7.40 -14.18 -17.24
N GLN A 27 -8.66 -14.24 -16.83
CA GLN A 27 -9.27 -13.15 -16.08
C GLN A 27 -8.41 -12.99 -14.82
N ALA A 28 -7.55 -11.97 -14.83
CA ALA A 28 -6.81 -11.60 -13.64
C ALA A 28 -7.85 -11.31 -12.55
N LYS A 29 -7.78 -12.06 -11.45
CA LYS A 29 -8.66 -11.82 -10.30
C LYS A 29 -8.44 -10.35 -9.87
N PRO A 30 -9.51 -9.56 -9.66
CA PRO A 30 -9.36 -8.18 -9.24
C PRO A 30 -8.51 -8.12 -7.98
N ALA A 31 -7.57 -7.16 -7.95
CA ALA A 31 -6.70 -6.95 -6.81
C ALA A 31 -7.55 -6.65 -5.57
N GLU A 32 -7.18 -7.25 -4.44
CA GLU A 32 -7.84 -7.02 -3.17
C GLU A 32 -7.07 -5.98 -2.37
N ILE A 33 -7.75 -4.94 -1.91
CA ILE A 33 -7.16 -3.88 -1.09
C ILE A 33 -7.87 -3.86 0.26
N LEU A 34 -7.09 -4.00 1.32
CA LEU A 34 -7.59 -3.84 2.69
C LEU A 34 -7.69 -2.36 3.02
N ARG A 35 -8.84 -1.90 3.52
CA ARG A 35 -9.05 -0.53 3.97
C ARG A 35 -9.34 -0.50 5.47
N VAL A 36 -8.50 0.18 6.24
CA VAL A 36 -8.71 0.35 7.68
C VAL A 36 -9.55 1.60 7.94
N ASN A 37 -10.59 1.46 8.75
CA ASN A 37 -11.51 2.53 9.11
C ASN A 37 -11.54 2.75 10.63
N GLY A 38 -11.72 4.00 11.05
CA GLY A 38 -12.07 4.34 12.45
C GLY A 38 -11.14 5.36 13.11
N GLU A 39 -11.33 5.54 14.41
CA GLU A 39 -10.53 6.48 15.21
C GLU A 39 -9.36 5.77 15.87
N VAL A 40 -8.18 6.36 15.75
CA VAL A 40 -6.95 5.85 16.34
C VAL A 40 -6.85 6.30 17.79
N SER A 41 -6.61 5.35 18.68
CA SER A 41 -6.43 5.59 20.11
C SER A 41 -5.29 4.70 20.63
N ALA A 42 -4.87 4.92 21.87
CA ALA A 42 -3.80 4.12 22.47
C ALA A 42 -4.10 2.61 22.49
N THR A 43 -5.38 2.22 22.61
CA THR A 43 -5.77 0.81 22.70
C THR A 43 -5.70 0.06 21.38
N ASN A 44 -5.83 0.77 20.25
CA ASN A 44 -5.84 0.16 18.92
C ASN A 44 -4.59 0.52 18.08
N TYR A 45 -3.76 1.46 18.55
CA TYR A 45 -2.56 1.91 17.86
C TYR A 45 -1.61 0.74 17.52
N GLY A 46 -1.34 -0.15 18.48
CA GLY A 46 -0.45 -1.30 18.23
C GLY A 46 -1.00 -2.25 17.16
N GLY A 47 -2.33 -2.39 17.03
CA GLY A 47 -2.94 -3.17 15.96
C GLY A 47 -2.78 -2.50 14.59
N LEU A 48 -2.93 -1.17 14.53
CA LEU A 48 -2.67 -0.39 13.33
C LEU A 48 -1.20 -0.50 12.90
N GLU A 49 -0.28 -0.32 13.85
CA GLU A 49 1.15 -0.43 13.63
C GLU A 49 1.54 -1.79 13.02
N SER A 50 1.13 -2.89 13.65
CA SER A 50 1.40 -4.23 13.14
C SER A 50 0.80 -4.47 11.76
N PHE A 51 -0.42 -3.97 11.51
CA PHE A 51 -1.03 -4.02 10.18
C PHE A 51 -0.18 -3.28 9.13
N LEU A 52 0.33 -2.09 9.46
CA LEU A 52 1.16 -1.32 8.53
C LEU A 52 2.51 -2.01 8.28
N PHE A 53 3.15 -2.58 9.30
CA PHE A 53 4.38 -3.37 9.13
C PHE A 53 4.18 -4.55 8.18
N ASN A 54 3.11 -5.32 8.35
CA ASN A 54 2.80 -6.45 7.46
C ASN A 54 2.36 -6.00 6.05
N SER A 55 2.13 -4.70 5.89
CA SER A 55 1.71 -4.06 4.64
C SER A 55 2.82 -3.25 3.98
N VAL A 56 4.06 -3.33 4.46
CA VAL A 56 5.22 -2.72 3.77
C VAL A 56 5.27 -3.17 2.31
N ASP A 57 5.47 -2.20 1.42
CA ASP A 57 5.43 -2.31 -0.03
C ASP A 57 4.09 -2.77 -0.63
N LYS A 58 3.02 -2.77 0.15
CA LYS A 58 1.65 -3.04 -0.32
C LYS A 58 0.81 -1.77 -0.35
N LEU A 59 -0.13 -1.75 -1.28
CA LEU A 59 -1.18 -0.74 -1.37
C LEU A 59 -2.30 -1.07 -0.38
N ILE A 60 -2.63 -0.10 0.47
CA ILE A 60 -3.71 -0.18 1.46
C ILE A 60 -4.65 1.02 1.32
N GLY A 61 -5.88 0.87 1.80
CA GLY A 61 -6.77 1.98 2.06
C GLY A 61 -6.68 2.42 3.53
N LEU A 62 -6.75 3.70 3.79
CA LEU A 62 -6.94 4.26 5.12
C LEU A 62 -8.12 5.23 5.08
N LYS A 63 -8.96 5.15 6.10
CA LYS A 63 -9.98 6.13 6.44
C LYS A 63 -9.99 6.27 7.96
N ILE A 64 -8.90 6.82 8.48
CA ILE A 64 -8.64 6.87 9.92
C ILE A 64 -8.47 8.31 10.40
N ARG A 65 -8.73 8.52 11.69
CA ARG A 65 -8.57 9.80 12.36
C ARG A 65 -7.67 9.67 13.59
N PHE A 66 -6.75 10.60 13.74
CA PHE A 66 -5.98 10.81 14.96
C PHE A 66 -6.44 12.12 15.60
N GLU A 67 -6.72 12.12 16.91
CA GLU A 67 -6.86 13.38 17.65
C GLU A 67 -5.50 14.08 17.72
N ALA A 68 -5.47 15.39 17.46
CA ALA A 68 -4.21 16.13 17.50
C ALA A 68 -3.78 16.32 18.96
N ASN A 69 -2.57 15.85 19.27
CA ASN A 69 -2.05 15.84 20.63
C ASN A 69 -0.52 15.85 20.60
N PRO A 70 0.13 16.98 20.24
CA PRO A 70 1.58 17.04 20.12
C PRO A 70 2.28 16.75 21.46
N ASP A 71 1.67 17.18 22.57
CA ASP A 71 2.19 17.04 23.93
C ASP A 71 1.58 15.83 24.67
N ALA A 72 1.32 14.74 23.95
CA ALA A 72 0.69 13.55 24.52
C ALA A 72 1.48 13.00 25.72
N GLU A 73 0.76 12.70 26.81
CA GLU A 73 1.29 12.00 27.98
C GLU A 73 1.68 10.55 27.64
N PRO A 74 2.56 9.91 28.44
CA PRO A 74 2.87 8.49 28.28
C PRO A 74 1.60 7.62 28.26
N GLY A 75 1.52 6.71 27.29
CA GLY A 75 0.36 5.86 27.06
C GLY A 75 -0.72 6.46 26.17
N ALA A 76 -0.57 7.70 25.69
CA ALA A 76 -1.46 8.32 24.70
C ALA A 76 -0.80 8.41 23.31
N VAL A 77 -1.63 8.49 22.27
CA VAL A 77 -1.14 8.70 20.90
C VAL A 77 -0.82 10.18 20.73
N SER A 78 0.42 10.47 20.36
CA SER A 78 0.81 11.77 19.84
C SER A 78 0.52 11.81 18.35
N ALA A 79 -0.10 12.89 17.89
CA ALA A 79 -0.29 13.17 16.48
C ALA A 79 -0.12 14.66 16.24
N SER A 80 0.78 15.00 15.34
CA SER A 80 1.16 16.37 15.05
C SER A 80 1.61 16.50 13.60
N GLN A 81 1.85 17.73 13.18
CA GLN A 81 2.38 18.04 11.87
C GLN A 81 3.53 19.02 12.02
N ASP A 82 4.69 18.65 11.47
CA ASP A 82 5.88 19.50 11.38
C ASP A 82 6.11 19.87 9.91
N GLY A 83 5.81 21.12 9.57
CA GLY A 83 5.76 21.57 8.18
C GLY A 83 4.73 20.78 7.37
N GLU A 84 5.20 20.05 6.36
CA GLU A 84 4.35 19.18 5.52
C GLU A 84 4.28 17.73 6.03
N LEU A 85 5.09 17.38 7.04
CA LEU A 85 5.18 16.01 7.52
C LEU A 85 4.22 15.82 8.70
N PHE A 86 3.17 15.05 8.48
CA PHE A 86 2.40 14.46 9.56
C PHE A 86 3.23 13.37 10.24
N ILE A 87 3.17 13.34 11.57
CA ILE A 87 3.84 12.35 12.42
C ILE A 87 2.85 11.91 13.50
N ALA A 88 2.72 10.61 13.69
CA ALA A 88 2.00 10.03 14.81
C ALA A 88 2.76 8.86 15.42
N TYR A 89 2.70 8.73 16.74
CA TYR A 89 3.29 7.63 17.48
C TYR A 89 2.61 7.45 18.83
N LEU A 90 2.65 6.24 19.38
CA LEU A 90 2.24 6.00 20.77
C LEU A 90 3.35 6.50 21.70
N ARG A 91 3.05 7.48 22.55
CA ARG A 91 4.04 8.02 23.50
C ARG A 91 4.34 6.96 24.56
N LYS A 92 5.61 6.59 24.64
CA LYS A 92 6.21 5.74 25.69
C LYS A 92 7.54 6.38 26.08
N ASP A 93 8.18 5.88 27.14
CA ASP A 93 9.54 6.30 27.51
C ASP A 93 10.50 6.13 26.33
N GLU A 94 10.34 5.05 25.57
CA GLU A 94 11.00 4.80 24.28
C GLU A 94 9.93 4.39 23.25
N PRO A 95 9.64 5.21 22.23
CA PRO A 95 8.72 4.82 21.16
C PRO A 95 9.32 3.67 20.37
N GLU A 96 8.49 2.70 19.96
CA GLU A 96 8.96 1.58 19.12
C GLU A 96 8.84 1.92 17.63
N SER A 97 7.86 2.74 17.26
CA SER A 97 7.66 3.19 15.90
C SER A 97 7.01 4.56 15.79
N GLN A 98 7.05 5.08 14.56
CA GLN A 98 6.29 6.25 14.14
C GLN A 98 5.62 5.99 12.78
N ILE A 99 4.43 6.55 12.60
CA ILE A 99 3.71 6.62 11.33
C ILE A 99 3.86 8.04 10.81
N SER A 100 4.21 8.19 9.54
CA SER A 100 4.42 9.50 8.93
C SER A 100 3.84 9.59 7.52
N ALA A 101 3.42 10.79 7.11
CA ALA A 101 2.86 11.03 5.78
C ALA A 101 3.08 12.49 5.37
N LYS A 102 3.31 12.75 4.07
CA LYS A 102 3.37 14.12 3.52
C LYS A 102 2.11 14.57 2.80
N ALA A 103 1.29 13.61 2.36
CA ALA A 103 0.10 13.85 1.56
C ALA A 103 -1.02 12.94 2.03
N GLY A 104 -2.27 13.27 1.68
CA GLY A 104 -3.45 12.50 2.11
C GLY A 104 -3.84 12.69 3.56
N VAL A 105 -3.28 13.69 4.24
CA VAL A 105 -3.60 14.06 5.62
C VAL A 105 -4.35 15.39 5.57
N ASN A 106 -5.52 15.44 6.20
CA ASN A 106 -6.30 16.67 6.34
C ASN A 106 -6.58 16.95 7.81
N PHE A 107 -6.34 18.18 8.26
CA PHE A 107 -6.71 18.59 9.61
C PHE A 107 -8.19 19.00 9.65
N GLN A 108 -9.00 18.31 10.44
CA GLN A 108 -10.44 18.55 10.57
C GLN A 108 -10.93 18.30 12.00
N ASN A 109 -11.68 19.25 12.55
CA ASN A 109 -12.29 19.16 13.88
C ASN A 109 -11.30 18.81 15.00
N GLY A 110 -10.09 19.37 15.01
CA GLY A 110 -9.10 19.11 16.06
C GLY A 110 -8.27 17.83 15.87
N GLY A 111 -8.42 17.12 14.75
CA GLY A 111 -7.68 15.91 14.46
C GLY A 111 -7.16 15.83 13.03
N TYR A 112 -6.26 14.88 12.79
CA TYR A 112 -5.71 14.56 11.47
C TYR A 112 -6.45 13.36 10.87
N VAL A 113 -7.01 13.55 9.69
CA VAL A 113 -7.75 12.53 8.94
C VAL A 113 -6.88 12.05 7.78
N LEU A 114 -6.60 10.75 7.75
CA LEU A 114 -5.96 10.08 6.63
C LEU A 114 -7.04 9.34 5.83
N ASP A 115 -7.34 9.85 4.64
CA ASP A 115 -8.37 9.29 3.76
C ASP A 115 -7.82 9.06 2.34
N GLY A 116 -7.85 7.80 1.91
CA GLY A 116 -7.50 7.38 0.56
C GLY A 116 -6.60 6.15 0.56
N PHE A 117 -5.92 5.94 -0.58
CA PHE A 117 -5.00 4.82 -0.76
C PHE A 117 -3.55 5.24 -0.59
N PHE A 118 -2.77 4.39 0.06
CA PHE A 118 -1.37 4.61 0.43
C PHE A 118 -0.55 3.35 0.18
N THR A 119 0.68 3.51 -0.30
CA THR A 119 1.70 2.47 -0.22
C THR A 119 2.47 2.64 1.06
N VAL A 120 2.59 1.58 1.87
CA VAL A 120 3.40 1.65 3.10
C VAL A 120 4.87 1.45 2.74
N LYS A 121 5.73 2.32 3.24
CA LYS A 121 7.18 2.26 3.04
C LYS A 121 7.89 2.15 4.37
N ASP A 122 8.90 1.30 4.44
CA ASP A 122 9.88 1.32 5.51
C ASP A 122 10.82 2.53 5.28
N ALA A 123 10.78 3.49 6.21
CA ALA A 123 11.64 4.67 6.19
C ALA A 123 12.89 4.48 7.06
N GLY A 124 13.16 3.26 7.51
CA GLY A 124 14.31 2.87 8.29
C GLY A 124 14.12 3.09 9.79
N MET A 125 15.23 2.98 10.52
CA MET A 125 15.27 3.13 11.97
C MET A 125 16.14 4.32 12.33
N ASN A 126 15.63 5.19 13.20
CA ASN A 126 16.38 6.32 13.74
C ASN A 126 16.23 6.36 15.26
N GLN A 127 17.35 6.37 15.98
CA GLN A 127 17.38 6.38 17.45
C GLN A 127 16.54 5.26 18.10
N GLY A 128 16.50 4.07 17.48
CA GLY A 128 15.73 2.92 17.99
C GLY A 128 14.23 2.92 17.62
N ILE A 129 13.74 3.98 16.97
CA ILE A 129 12.35 4.08 16.51
C ILE A 129 12.29 3.66 15.04
N THR A 130 11.44 2.70 14.69
CA THR A 130 11.19 2.34 13.29
C THR A 130 10.17 3.31 12.65
N ALA A 131 10.51 3.86 11.50
CA ALA A 131 9.64 4.80 10.80
C ALA A 131 8.89 4.11 9.65
N LEU A 132 7.56 4.19 9.68
CA LEU A 132 6.69 3.83 8.56
C LEU A 132 6.23 5.10 7.85
N PHE A 133 6.43 5.16 6.55
CA PHE A 133 6.00 6.27 5.71
C PHE A 133 4.83 5.85 4.82
N LEU A 134 3.76 6.63 4.85
CA LEU A 134 2.57 6.42 4.03
C LEU A 134 2.68 7.30 2.78
N GLU A 135 3.03 6.66 1.67
CA GLU A 135 3.11 7.32 0.37
C GLU A 135 1.73 7.35 -0.28
N LYS A 136 1.13 8.53 -0.44
CA LYS A 136 -0.19 8.66 -1.05
C LYS A 136 -0.17 8.19 -2.50
N SER A 137 -1.07 7.26 -2.83
CA SER A 137 -1.31 6.81 -4.21
C SER A 137 -2.41 7.63 -4.88
N ASP A 138 -2.43 7.66 -6.20
CA ASP A 138 -3.54 8.26 -6.95
C ASP A 138 -4.81 7.42 -6.77
N SER A 139 -5.82 7.99 -6.07
CA SER A 139 -7.06 7.28 -5.77
C SER A 139 -7.85 6.96 -7.04
N ASP A 140 -7.85 7.82 -8.05
CA ASP A 140 -8.64 7.62 -9.27
C ASP A 140 -8.04 6.48 -10.10
N ALA A 141 -6.71 6.43 -10.19
CA ALA A 141 -6.00 5.33 -10.84
C ALA A 141 -6.24 3.99 -10.12
N VAL A 142 -6.21 3.98 -8.79
CA VAL A 142 -6.50 2.78 -7.98
C VAL A 142 -7.94 2.30 -8.21
N LEU A 143 -8.91 3.21 -8.15
CA LEU A 143 -10.32 2.85 -8.33
C LEU A 143 -10.65 2.45 -9.77
N ALA A 144 -9.98 3.02 -10.77
CA ALA A 144 -10.13 2.63 -12.18
C ALA A 144 -9.70 1.18 -12.45
N ALA A 145 -8.79 0.62 -11.64
CA ALA A 145 -8.44 -0.80 -11.68
C ALA A 145 -9.55 -1.73 -11.13
N ASN A 146 -10.65 -1.16 -10.63
CA ASN A 146 -11.80 -1.87 -10.06
C ASN A 146 -11.41 -2.94 -9.01
N PRO A 147 -10.63 -2.57 -7.96
CA PRO A 147 -10.22 -3.51 -6.93
C PRO A 147 -11.40 -3.90 -6.04
N VAL A 148 -11.28 -5.07 -5.42
CA VAL A 148 -12.17 -5.44 -4.31
C VAL A 148 -11.64 -4.78 -3.04
N ILE A 149 -12.37 -3.80 -2.52
CA ILE A 149 -12.02 -3.13 -1.26
C ILE A 149 -12.66 -3.90 -0.11
N LYS A 150 -11.84 -4.36 0.83
CA LYS A 150 -12.30 -4.99 2.07
C LYS A 150 -12.09 -4.06 3.25
N ASP A 151 -13.19 -3.60 3.81
CA ASP A 151 -13.18 -2.76 5.00
C ASP A 151 -12.89 -3.55 6.27
N ILE A 152 -11.98 -3.02 7.07
CA ILE A 152 -11.59 -3.54 8.38
C ILE A 152 -11.72 -2.39 9.38
N GLU A 153 -12.46 -2.61 10.45
CA GLU A 153 -12.50 -1.67 11.57
C GLU A 153 -11.18 -1.73 12.35
N ILE A 154 -10.61 -0.57 12.68
CA ILE A 154 -9.32 -0.47 13.39
C ILE A 154 -9.32 -1.24 14.72
N GLY A 155 -10.45 -1.27 15.43
CA GLY A 155 -10.62 -2.02 16.67
C GLY A 155 -10.57 -3.55 16.52
N ARG A 156 -10.54 -4.07 15.28
CA ARG A 156 -10.36 -5.51 15.00
C ARG A 156 -8.93 -5.88 14.66
N LEU A 157 -8.04 -4.90 14.48
CA LEU A 157 -6.63 -5.15 14.25
C LEU A 157 -5.97 -5.68 15.54
N LYS A 158 -5.06 -6.64 15.39
CA LYS A 158 -4.37 -7.28 16.53
C LYS A 158 -2.88 -6.95 16.46
N ALA A 159 -2.34 -6.45 17.57
CA ALA A 159 -0.92 -6.10 17.67
C ALA A 159 0.00 -7.33 17.57
N GLU A 160 -0.49 -8.50 17.97
CA GLU A 160 0.26 -9.77 18.03
C GLU A 160 0.65 -10.34 16.67
N ILE A 161 0.07 -9.83 15.58
CA ILE A 161 0.36 -10.30 14.22
C ILE A 161 1.40 -9.35 13.62
N ARG A 162 2.68 -9.55 13.91
CA ARG A 162 3.80 -8.89 13.24
C ARG A 162 4.65 -9.99 12.62
N ASP A 163 4.56 -10.14 11.31
CA ASP A 163 5.27 -11.18 10.54
C ASP A 163 6.65 -10.69 10.07
#